data_AF-A0A8S9IMI1-F1
#
_entry.id   AF-A0A8S9IMI1-F1
#
_cell.length_a   1.000
_cell.length_b   1.000
_cell.length_c   1.000
_cell.angle_alpha   90.00
_cell.angle_beta   90.00
_cell.angle_gamma   90.00
#
_symmetry.space_group_name_H-M   'P 1'
#
loop_
_entity.id
_entity.type
_entity.pdbx_description
1 polymer ?
#
loop_
_entity_poly.entity_id
_entity_poly.type
_entity_poly.pdbx_seq_one_letter_code
_entity_poly.pdbx_strand_id
1 'polypeptide(L)'
;MYTTSNWRTAYEETINPIGVPEDSWVVPDTIRNASVLAPESRRGAGRRRKRRYETVEDKLRSSQGAQEKKRRRCSRCGEENHNRATCDRAI
;
A
#
# COMPACT_ATOMS: atom_id res chain seq x y z
N MET A 1 31.01 1.61 -13.55
CA MET A 1 30.96 1.71 -12.07
C MET A 1 29.93 2.77 -11.70
N TYR A 2 29.10 2.50 -10.70
CA TYR A 2 28.14 3.48 -10.18
C TYR A 2 28.79 4.34 -9.09
N THR A 3 29.60 5.30 -9.50
CA THR A 3 30.23 6.27 -8.59
C THR A 3 29.35 7.51 -8.45
N THR A 4 29.45 8.21 -7.31
CA THR A 4 28.73 9.48 -7.08
C THR A 4 29.15 10.58 -8.05
N SER A 5 30.37 10.52 -8.60
CA SER A 5 30.83 11.41 -9.67
C SER A 5 29.98 11.24 -10.94
N ASN A 6 29.74 10.00 -11.37
CA ASN A 6 29.01 9.71 -12.59
C ASN A 6 27.55 10.17 -12.49
N TRP A 7 26.94 10.03 -11.32
CA TRP A 7 25.58 10.52 -11.07
C TRP A 7 25.50 12.05 -11.09
N ARG A 8 26.50 12.76 -10.54
CA ARG A 8 26.52 14.23 -10.63
C ARG A 8 26.62 14.69 -12.07
N THR A 9 27.54 14.14 -12.86
CA THR A 9 27.70 14.52 -14.27
C THR A 9 26.46 14.19 -15.09
N ALA A 10 25.82 13.03 -14.87
CA ALA A 10 24.63 12.64 -15.63
C ALA A 10 23.40 13.53 -15.38
N TYR A 11 23.32 14.17 -14.21
CA TYR A 11 22.21 15.05 -13.80
C TYR A 11 22.68 16.49 -13.54
N GLU A 12 23.82 16.88 -14.08
CA GLU A 12 24.36 18.25 -13.98
C GLU A 12 23.51 19.22 -14.80
N GLU A 13 23.01 18.76 -15.94
CA GLU A 13 22.13 19.52 -16.81
C GLU A 13 20.68 19.51 -16.33
N THR A 14 19.96 20.61 -16.60
CA THR A 14 18.54 20.71 -16.26
C THR A 14 17.71 19.92 -17.28
N ILE A 15 17.10 18.81 -16.85
CA ILE A 15 16.30 17.94 -17.73
C ILE A 15 15.05 18.65 -18.26
N ASN A 16 14.47 19.57 -17.47
CA ASN A 16 13.29 20.35 -17.83
C ASN A 16 13.49 21.81 -17.43
N PRO A 17 14.23 22.61 -18.22
CA PRO A 17 14.47 24.00 -17.90
C PRO A 17 13.15 24.77 -17.94
N ILE A 18 12.89 25.55 -16.89
CA ILE A 18 11.75 26.46 -16.85
C ILE A 18 12.12 27.66 -17.74
N GLY A 19 11.40 27.85 -18.84
CA GLY A 19 11.72 28.88 -19.84
C GLY A 19 11.44 30.33 -19.42
N VAL A 20 11.00 30.55 -18.19
CA VAL A 20 10.77 31.88 -17.61
C VAL A 20 11.88 32.17 -16.59
N PRO A 21 12.53 33.37 -16.67
CA PRO A 21 13.50 33.79 -15.68
C PRO A 21 12.93 33.72 -14.27
N GLU A 22 13.74 33.31 -13.29
CA GLU A 22 13.31 33.20 -11.89
C GLU A 22 12.73 34.52 -11.37
N ASP A 23 13.32 35.66 -11.79
CA ASP A 23 12.88 37.02 -11.46
C ASP A 23 11.47 37.36 -11.99
N SER A 24 10.99 36.64 -13.00
CA SER A 24 9.64 36.81 -13.55
C SER A 24 8.58 36.00 -12.81
N TRP A 25 8.98 35.09 -11.91
CA TRP A 25 8.07 34.31 -11.10
C TRP A 25 7.51 35.17 -9.96
N VAL A 26 6.40 35.84 -10.23
CA VAL A 26 5.64 36.54 -9.18
C VAL A 26 4.61 35.59 -8.61
N VAL A 27 4.76 35.22 -7.33
CA VAL A 27 3.70 34.51 -6.60
C VAL A 27 2.54 35.49 -6.38
N PRO A 28 1.34 35.25 -6.94
CA PRO A 28 0.19 36.12 -6.74
C PRO A 28 -0.16 36.27 -5.25
N ASP A 29 -0.61 37.46 -4.85
CA ASP A 29 -0.98 37.75 -3.46
C ASP A 29 -2.06 36.82 -2.93
N THR A 30 -2.95 36.33 -3.80
CA THR A 30 -3.97 35.34 -3.45
C THR A 30 -3.36 34.03 -2.96
N ILE A 31 -2.24 33.59 -3.54
CA ILE A 31 -1.53 32.37 -3.15
C ILE A 31 -0.62 32.65 -1.95
N ARG A 32 0.10 33.78 -1.96
CA ARG A 32 0.99 34.19 -0.86
C ARG A 32 0.24 34.35 0.47
N ASN A 33 -0.98 34.88 0.41
CA ASN A 33 -1.81 35.14 1.58
C ASN A 33 -2.80 34.00 1.87
N ALA A 34 -2.80 32.93 1.08
CA ALA A 34 -3.67 31.78 1.32
C ALA A 34 -3.26 31.05 2.60
N SER A 35 -4.16 31.00 3.59
CA SER A 35 -3.98 30.15 4.75
C SER A 35 -4.30 28.70 4.38
N VAL A 36 -3.28 27.87 4.16
CA VAL A 36 -3.46 26.43 3.94
C VAL A 36 -3.64 25.75 5.29
N LEU A 37 -4.90 25.48 5.64
CA LEU A 37 -5.23 24.70 6.83
C LEU A 37 -5.16 23.20 6.54
N ALA A 38 -4.94 22.41 7.58
CA ALA A 38 -5.06 20.97 7.47
C ALA A 38 -6.49 20.60 7.02
N PRO A 39 -6.67 19.53 6.22
CA PRO A 39 -7.99 19.12 5.80
C PRO A 39 -8.86 18.82 7.03
N GLU A 40 -10.09 19.36 7.02
CA GLU A 40 -11.12 19.08 8.03
C GLU A 40 -11.64 17.65 7.87
N SER A 41 -10.80 16.66 8.20
CA SER A 41 -11.18 15.26 8.20
C SER A 41 -11.46 14.80 9.62
N ARG A 42 -12.73 14.65 9.95
CA ARG A 42 -13.14 13.92 11.16
C ARG A 42 -12.88 12.44 10.92
N ARG A 43 -12.15 11.79 11.83
CA ARG A 43 -12.04 10.32 11.81
C ARG A 43 -13.44 9.72 11.94
N GLY A 44 -13.80 8.82 11.02
CA GLY A 44 -15.06 8.09 11.08
C GLY A 44 -15.22 7.37 12.42
N ALA A 45 -16.45 7.27 12.93
CA ALA A 45 -16.74 6.55 14.16
C ALA A 45 -16.39 5.06 14.01
N GLY A 46 -15.84 4.46 15.06
CA GLY A 46 -15.54 3.03 15.12
C GLY A 46 -14.05 2.68 15.29
N ARG A 47 -13.76 1.38 15.34
CA ARG A 47 -12.42 0.86 15.58
C ARG A 47 -11.54 1.01 14.34
N ARG A 48 -10.34 1.56 14.52
CA ARG A 48 -9.33 1.64 13.46
C ARG A 48 -9.00 0.23 12.93
N ARG A 49 -8.99 0.08 11.60
CA ARG A 49 -8.48 -1.15 10.97
C ARG A 49 -7.02 -1.33 11.37
N LYS A 50 -6.67 -2.53 11.82
CA LYS A 50 -5.28 -2.87 12.17
C LYS A 50 -4.39 -3.08 10.95
N ARG A 51 -4.99 -3.45 9.81
CA ARG A 51 -4.29 -3.69 8.55
C ARG A 51 -4.65 -2.61 7.53
N ARG A 52 -3.68 -2.30 6.66
CA ARG A 52 -3.88 -1.44 5.48
C ARG A 52 -4.93 -2.07 4.55
N TYR A 53 -5.55 -1.24 3.72
CA TYR A 53 -6.27 -1.73 2.55
C TYR A 53 -5.28 -2.41 1.60
N GLU A 54 -5.64 -3.60 1.15
CA GLU A 54 -4.87 -4.34 0.15
C GLU A 54 -4.98 -3.63 -1.20
N THR A 55 -3.84 -3.33 -1.82
CA THR A 55 -3.80 -2.86 -3.21
C THR A 55 -4.17 -3.98 -4.18
N VAL A 56 -4.34 -3.64 -5.46
CA VAL A 56 -4.54 -4.64 -6.51
C VAL A 56 -3.33 -5.60 -6.55
N GLU A 57 -2.11 -5.09 -6.39
CA GLU A 57 -0.92 -5.95 -6.38
C GLU A 57 -0.83 -6.82 -5.13
N ASP A 58 -1.26 -6.32 -3.96
CA ASP A 58 -1.32 -7.11 -2.74
C ASP A 58 -2.28 -8.30 -2.91
N LYS A 59 -3.43 -8.09 -3.55
CA LYS A 59 -4.38 -9.17 -3.88
C LYS A 59 -3.82 -10.14 -4.92
N LEU A 60 -3.15 -9.63 -5.95
CA LEU A 60 -2.50 -10.47 -6.96
C LEU A 60 -1.40 -11.34 -6.34
N ARG A 61 -0.50 -10.76 -5.53
CA ARG A 61 0.52 -11.50 -4.78
C ARG A 61 -0.09 -12.52 -3.82
N SER A 62 -1.15 -12.14 -3.10
CA SER A 62 -1.85 -13.05 -2.18
C SER A 62 -2.56 -14.18 -2.91
N SER A 63 -2.98 -13.98 -4.16
CA SER A 63 -3.59 -15.01 -5.02
C SER A 63 -2.54 -15.93 -5.68
N GLN A 64 -1.32 -15.44 -5.86
CA GLN A 64 -0.19 -16.21 -6.42
C GLN A 64 0.52 -17.05 -5.36
N GLY A 65 0.44 -16.65 -4.09
CA GLY A 65 0.79 -17.51 -2.97
C GLY A 65 -0.25 -18.62 -2.88
N ALA A 66 0.13 -19.83 -3.29
CA ALA A 66 -0.60 -21.04 -2.95
C ALA A 66 -0.57 -21.21 -1.41
N GLN A 67 -1.42 -20.46 -0.70
CA GLN A 67 -1.84 -20.87 0.63
C GLN A 67 -2.63 -22.14 0.40
N GLU A 68 -1.92 -23.27 0.42
CA GLU A 68 -2.50 -24.59 0.49
C GLU A 68 -3.54 -24.52 1.61
N LYS A 69 -4.82 -24.47 1.22
CA LYS A 69 -5.91 -24.34 2.18
C LYS A 69 -5.75 -25.56 3.07
N LYS A 70 -5.27 -25.36 4.31
CA LYS A 70 -5.09 -26.45 5.27
C LYS A 70 -6.39 -27.22 5.32
N ARG A 71 -6.39 -28.41 4.71
CA ARG A 71 -7.56 -29.27 4.70
C ARG A 71 -7.87 -29.59 6.15
N ARG A 72 -9.09 -29.24 6.56
CA ARG A 72 -9.54 -29.54 7.92
C ARG A 72 -9.67 -31.06 8.03
N ARG A 73 -8.86 -31.67 8.89
CA ARG A 73 -8.99 -33.08 9.27
C ARG A 73 -9.88 -33.20 10.49
N CYS A 74 -10.73 -34.22 10.50
CA CYS A 74 -11.54 -34.56 11.66
C CYS A 74 -10.62 -34.96 12.82
N SER A 75 -10.76 -34.32 13.98
CA SER A 75 -9.93 -34.61 15.16
C SER A 75 -10.23 -35.98 15.79
N ARG A 76 -11.27 -36.68 15.33
CA ARG A 76 -11.70 -37.99 15.86
C ARG A 76 -11.19 -39.14 15.00
N CYS A 77 -11.40 -39.08 13.68
CA CYS A 77 -11.04 -40.15 12.75
C CYS A 77 -9.80 -39.84 11.89
N GLY A 78 -9.33 -38.59 11.88
CA GLY A 78 -8.18 -38.16 11.07
C GLY A 78 -8.47 -37.95 9.58
N GLU A 79 -9.66 -38.29 9.10
CA GLU A 79 -10.04 -38.13 7.70
C GLU A 79 -10.38 -36.68 7.34
N GLU A 80 -10.26 -36.36 6.06
CA GLU A 80 -10.65 -35.07 5.48
C GLU A 80 -12.16 -35.09 5.12
N ASN A 81 -12.70 -33.95 4.69
CA ASN A 81 -14.09 -33.76 4.23
C ASN A 81 -15.19 -33.62 5.30
N HIS A 82 -14.90 -33.91 6.57
CA HIS A 82 -15.85 -33.68 7.66
C HIS A 82 -15.15 -33.19 8.93
N ASN A 83 -15.93 -32.67 9.88
CA ASN A 83 -15.41 -32.22 11.18
C ASN A 83 -15.89 -33.16 12.31
N ARG A 84 -15.41 -32.93 13.54
CA ARG A 84 -15.78 -33.77 14.70
C ARG A 84 -17.29 -33.81 14.95
N ALA A 85 -18.02 -32.74 14.64
CA ALA A 85 -19.45 -32.63 14.90
C ALA A 85 -20.28 -33.50 13.94
N THR A 86 -19.77 -33.77 12.75
CA THR A 86 -20.43 -34.58 11.71
C THR A 86 -19.70 -35.91 11.49
N CYS A 87 -19.04 -36.43 12.53
CA CYS A 87 -18.26 -37.66 12.43
C CYS A 87 -19.09 -38.86 12.91
N ASP A 88 -19.34 -39.81 12.01
CA ASP A 88 -20.19 -40.97 12.25
C ASP A 88 -19.46 -42.14 12.95
N ARG A 89 -18.15 -42.01 13.23
CA ARG A 89 -17.43 -43.02 14.00
C ARG A 89 -17.86 -42.98 15.47
N ALA A 90 -18.03 -44.15 16.09
CA ALA A 90 -18.29 -44.28 17.53
C ALA A 90 -17.15 -43.69 18.38
N ILE A 91 -17.41 -43.43 19.68
CA ILE A 91 -16.38 -42.84 20.59
C ILE A 91 -15.33 -43.91 20.86
#